data_AF-A0A958J3D7-F1
#
_entry.id   AF-A0A958J3D7-F1
#
_cell.length_a   1.000
_cell.length_b   1.000
_cell.length_c   1.000
_cell.angle_alpha   90.00
_cell.angle_beta   90.00
_cell.angle_gamma   90.00
#
_symmetry.space_group_name_H-M   'P 1'
#
loop_
_entity.id
_entity.type
_entity.pdbx_description
1 polymer ?
#
loop_
_entity_poly.entity_id
_entity_poly.type
_entity_poly.pdbx_seq_one_letter_code
_entity_poly.pdbx_strand_id
1 'polypeptide(L)' 'MSNSARLINLNITFRNTQATDAIKGYANDKITNCLSKFVHQDTEANIVLSVEKNRQIAEISFRSDGHTFNGKEE' A
#
# COMPACT_ATOMS: atom_id res chain seq x y z
N MET A 1 -27.79 -12.66 -3.57
CA MET A 1 -26.71 -12.68 -2.55
C MET A 1 -25.43 -13.10 -3.22
N SER A 2 -24.44 -12.22 -3.31
CA SER A 2 -23.02 -12.60 -3.29
C SER A 2 -22.25 -11.30 -3.07
N ASN A 3 -22.04 -10.95 -1.81
CA ASN A 3 -21.12 -9.88 -1.46
C ASN A 3 -19.73 -10.47 -1.70
N SER A 4 -19.14 -10.25 -2.87
CA SER A 4 -17.76 -10.59 -3.14
C SER A 4 -16.91 -9.88 -2.11
N ALA A 5 -16.49 -10.61 -1.08
CA ALA A 5 -15.45 -10.16 -0.18
C ALA A 5 -14.19 -10.05 -1.03
N ARG A 6 -13.93 -8.84 -1.55
CA ARG A 6 -12.68 -8.52 -2.24
C ARG A 6 -11.57 -8.72 -1.21
N LEU A 7 -10.77 -9.77 -1.37
CA LEU A 7 -9.66 -10.03 -0.47
C LEU A 7 -8.50 -9.14 -0.93
N ILE A 8 -8.40 -7.98 -0.29
CA ILE A 8 -7.26 -7.08 -0.43
C ILE A 8 -6.38 -7.31 0.78
N ASN A 9 -5.25 -8.00 0.57
CA ASN A 9 -4.28 -8.25 1.62
C ASN A 9 -3.29 -7.10 1.66
N LEU A 10 -3.33 -6.30 2.74
CA LEU A 10 -2.50 -5.11 2.91
C LEU A 10 -1.45 -5.33 3.99
N ASN A 11 -0.19 -5.29 3.59
CA ASN A 11 0.93 -5.34 4.52
C ASN A 11 1.70 -4.01 4.49
N ILE A 12 1.68 -3.27 5.59
CA ILE A 12 2.38 -1.98 5.70
C ILE A 12 3.54 -2.14 6.68
N THR A 13 4.76 -2.00 6.18
CA THR A 13 5.98 -2.11 6.97
C THR A 13 6.61 -0.73 7.11
N PHE A 14 6.79 -0.26 8.35
CA PHE A 14 7.51 0.97 8.63
C PHE A 14 8.92 0.65 9.12
N ARG A 15 9.93 1.18 8.44
CA ARG A 15 11.34 1.08 8.88
C ARG A 15 11.84 2.47 9.28
N ASN A 16 12.50 2.53 10.43
CA ASN A 16 13.28 3.70 10.89
C ASN A 16 12.48 5.02 11.00
N THR A 17 11.15 4.92 11.19
CA THR A 17 10.22 6.07 11.22
C THR A 17 9.36 5.99 12.48
N GLN A 18 9.13 7.11 13.17
CA GLN A 18 7.97 7.22 14.05
C GLN A 18 6.76 7.31 13.12
N ALA A 19 6.02 6.21 12.99
CA ALA A 19 4.85 6.14 12.15
C ALA A 19 3.73 6.98 12.79
N THR A 20 3.82 8.30 12.64
CA THR A 20 2.85 9.27 13.13
C THR A 20 1.51 8.99 12.50
N ASP A 21 0.42 9.16 13.24
CA ASP A 21 -0.93 8.85 12.77
C ASP A 21 -1.30 9.62 11.49
N ALA A 22 -0.73 10.82 11.30
CA ALA A 22 -0.92 11.60 10.08
C ALA A 22 -0.36 10.91 8.82
N ILE A 23 0.83 10.30 8.90
CA ILE A 23 1.47 9.61 7.76
C ILE A 23 0.74 8.30 7.49
N LYS A 24 0.40 7.55 8.54
CA LYS A 24 -0.40 6.32 8.41
C LYS A 24 -1.75 6.61 7.79
N GLY A 25 -2.44 7.65 8.26
CA GLY A 25 -3.74 8.07 7.73
C GLY A 25 -3.66 8.48 6.27
N TYR A 26 -2.69 9.32 5.92
CA TYR A 26 -2.49 9.76 4.54
C TYR A 26 -2.14 8.60 3.59
N ALA A 27 -1.23 7.70 4.02
CA ALA A 27 -0.88 6.52 3.26
C ALA A 27 -2.09 5.59 3.08
N ASN A 28 -2.83 5.31 4.16
CA ASN A 28 -4.03 4.48 4.09
C ASN A 28 -5.09 5.07 3.15
N ASP A 29 -5.33 6.37 3.21
CA ASP A 29 -6.36 7.01 2.38
C ASP A 29 -5.99 6.94 0.89
N LYS A 30 -4.73 7.28 0.55
CA LYS A 30 -4.17 7.14 -0.80
C LYS A 30 -4.23 5.69 -1.29
N ILE A 31 -3.78 4.75 -0.47
CA ILE A 31 -3.71 3.33 -0.82
C ILE A 31 -5.12 2.77 -0.99
N THR A 32 -6.07 3.10 -0.11
CA THR A 32 -7.48 2.69 -0.21
C THR A 32 -8.13 3.26 -1.48
N ASN A 33 -7.86 4.52 -1.81
CA ASN A 33 -8.36 5.13 -3.05
C ASN A 33 -7.73 4.52 -4.31
N CYS A 34 -6.43 4.20 -4.29
CA CYS A 34 -5.79 3.51 -5.40
C CYS A 34 -6.34 2.08 -5.54
N LEU A 35 -6.37 1.29 -4.46
CA LEU A 35 -6.87 -0.08 -4.49
C LEU A 35 -8.34 -0.12 -4.91
N SER A 36 -9.19 0.74 -4.37
CA SER A 36 -10.61 0.76 -4.79
C SER A 36 -10.80 1.09 -6.28
N LYS A 37 -9.87 1.82 -6.92
CA LYS A 37 -9.89 2.13 -8.35
C LYS A 37 -9.23 1.07 -9.23
N PHE A 38 -8.12 0.49 -8.80
CA PHE A 38 -7.30 -0.44 -9.61
C PHE A 38 -7.58 -1.90 -9.32
N VAL A 39 -8.10 -2.21 -8.12
CA VAL A 39 -8.31 -3.57 -7.65
C VAL A 39 -9.78 -3.94 -7.76
N HIS A 40 -10.11 -4.58 -8.87
CA HIS A 40 -11.41 -5.19 -9.12
C HIS A 40 -11.44 -6.70 -8.77
N GLN A 41 -10.34 -7.23 -8.25
CA GLN A 41 -10.10 -8.66 -7.97
C GLN A 41 -9.23 -8.85 -6.72
N ASP A 42 -8.94 -10.08 -6.32
CA ASP A 42 -8.06 -10.33 -5.17
C ASP A 42 -6.65 -9.80 -5.46
N THR A 43 -6.11 -8.96 -4.57
CA THR A 43 -4.81 -8.31 -4.74
C THR A 43 -4.05 -8.30 -3.43
N GLU A 44 -2.78 -8.67 -3.49
CA GLU A 44 -1.85 -8.54 -2.38
C GLU A 44 -0.99 -7.30 -2.61
N ALA A 45 -1.02 -6.37 -1.65
CA ALA A 45 -0.27 -5.14 -1.70
C ALA A 45 0.65 -5.03 -0.47
N ASN A 46 1.95 -4.94 -0.75
CA ASN A 46 3.00 -4.75 0.22
C ASN A 46 3.54 -3.33 0.09
N ILE A 47 3.45 -2.55 1.16
CA ILE A 47 3.94 -1.19 1.24
C ILE A 47 5.06 -1.15 2.27
N VAL A 48 6.23 -0.68 1.87
CA VAL A 48 7.38 -0.47 2.74
C VAL A 48 7.68 1.03 2.76
N LEU A 49 7.45 1.64 3.91
CA LEU A 49 7.75 3.04 4.17
C LEU A 49 8.99 3.11 5.04
N SER A 50 10.07 3.70 4.52
CA SER A 50 11.34 3.85 5.22
C SER A 50 11.73 5.33 5.26
N VAL A 51 12.08 5.84 6.45
CA VAL A 51 12.61 7.20 6.57
C VAL A 51 14.09 7.15 6.93
N GLU A 52 14.90 7.75 6.08
CA GLU A 52 16.33 7.95 6.32
C GLU A 52 16.62 9.43 6.51
N LYS A 53 16.71 9.85 7.78
CA LYS A 53 16.89 11.24 8.21
C LYS A 53 15.75 12.14 7.72
N ASN A 54 15.89 12.69 6.51
CA ASN A 54 14.96 13.64 5.89
C ASN A 54 14.31 13.06 4.62
N ARG A 55 14.73 11.87 4.18
CA ARG A 55 14.27 11.22 2.95
C ARG A 55 13.15 10.23 3.27
N GLN A 56 12.07 10.27 2.50
CA GLN A 56 10.89 9.43 2.71
C GLN A 56 10.78 8.43 1.56
N ILE A 57 11.37 7.26 1.76
CA ILE A 57 11.36 6.20 0.77
C ILE A 57 10.05 5.44 0.91
N ALA A 58 9.19 5.53 -0.10
CA ALA A 58 7.95 4.78 -0.21
C ALA A 58 8.07 3.75 -1.33
N GLU A 59 8.08 2.47 -0.95
CA GLU A 59 8.07 1.36 -1.90
C GLU A 59 6.73 0.64 -1.82
N ILE A 60 6.09 0.46 -2.97
CA ILE A 60 4.77 -0.14 -3.11
C ILE A 60 4.88 -1.25 -4.14
N SER A 61 4.58 -2.47 -3.71
CA SER A 61 4.50 -3.63 -4.59
C SER A 61 3.12 -4.23 -4.47
N PHE A 62 2.38 -4.34 -5.57
CA PHE A 62 1.08 -5.01 -5.57
C PHE A 62 0.96 -6.00 -6.72
N ARG A 63 0.27 -7.11 -6.45
CA ARG A 63 0.07 -8.19 -7.41
C ARG A 63 -1.41 -8.38 -7.67
N SER A 64 -1.82 -8.17 -8.91
CA SER A 64 -3.20 -8.34 -9.39
C SER A 64 -3.19 -9.16 -10.68
N ASP A 65 -4.00 -10.19 -10.77
CA ASP A 65 -4.17 -11.06 -11.96
C ASP A 65 -2.91 -11.61 -12.62
N GLY A 66 -1.90 -11.94 -11.82
CA GLY A 66 -0.61 -12.39 -12.35
C GLY A 66 0.29 -11.26 -12.87
N HIS A 67 -0.18 -10.01 -12.83
CA HIS A 67 0.64 -8.83 -13.04
C HIS A 67 1.22 -8.32 -11.71
N THR A 68 2.53 -8.09 -11.69
CA THR A 68 3.23 -7.50 -10.54
C THR A 68 3.59 -6.07 -10.88
N PHE A 69 3.10 -5.14 -10.07
CA PHE A 69 3.42 -3.72 -10.18
C PHE A 69 4.30 -3.33 -9.02
N ASN A 70 5.42 -2.68 -9.35
CA ASN A 70 6.35 -2.14 -8.37
C ASN A 70 6.50 -0.64 -8.62
N GLY A 71 6.33 0.15 -7.58
CA GLY A 71 6.57 1.59 -7.56
C GLY A 71 7.47 1.94 -6.40
N LYS A 72 8.49 2.75 -6.65
CA LYS A 72 9.40 3.26 -5.61
C LYS A 72 9.53 4.77 -5.78
N GLU A 73 9.31 5.51 -4.70
CA GLU A 73 9.53 6.95 -4.57
C GLU A 73 10.45 7.24 -3.36
N GLU A 74 11.20 8.35 -3.40
CA GLU A 74 12.10 8.86 -2.33
C GLU A 74 11.86 10.35 -2.06
#